data_AF-A0A354GN14-F1
#
_entry.id   AF-A0A354GN14-F1
#
_cell.length_a   1.000
_cell.length_b   1.000
_cell.length_c   1.000
_cell.angle_alpha   90.00
_cell.angle_beta   90.00
_cell.angle_gamma   90.00
#
_symmetry.space_group_name_H-M   'P 1'
#
loop_
_entity.id
_entity.type
_entity.pdbx_description
1 polymer ?
#
loop_
_entity_poly.entity_id
_entity_poly.type
_entity_poly.pdbx_seq_one_letter_code
_entity_poly.pdbx_strand_id
1 'polypeptide(L)'
;MRLRHADLWRQESTIDRLPYFATGVFLVAVKQVLDWLTATQLFHRPWNVFNYIVLPPQTVGVLTLPQQDWLFYGTLLVTALPFIVIGVLLTVQRLRAVGLPIALVLFFFMPLVNIVMLLLLSVLPTRREPPHEFPDDRDNPDPVPLPANNPYRNADFDYRHSASWRRLRDAHRRITLNTTVGSGALALGVVVPTTLALVVLSTMVLENYGWGLFVGLPFCAGMASVVLFGLVRPQSFGACMMVCFLATTLVGAGMIVFALEGAICLLMAAPIGYFLAFLGGVVGFAIQLRPWSLEHNPLVLLVLAVTLPSLMAAESASSEEPDLFQVCSVVEIDAPPDRVWRQVVSFPELPEPDDWVFRTGVAYPVRAEIHGQGAGAERRCVFSTGAFVEPIDVWDEPHRLAFRVAEQPEPMREWSPYTIHPPHLHGY
;
A
#
# COMPACT_ATOMS: atom_id res chain seq x y z
N MET A 1 -8.45 10.57 33.35
CA MET A 1 -7.49 11.69 33.48
C MET A 1 -7.92 12.78 32.51
N ARG A 2 -8.26 13.99 32.98
CA ARG A 2 -8.71 15.10 32.11
C ARG A 2 -7.50 15.69 31.39
N LEU A 3 -7.49 15.67 30.06
CA LEU A 3 -6.53 16.41 29.24
C LEU A 3 -6.63 17.91 29.58
N ARG A 4 -5.58 18.51 30.15
CA ARG A 4 -5.48 19.96 30.29
C ARG A 4 -4.76 20.50 29.06
N HIS A 5 -5.31 21.55 28.43
CA HIS A 5 -4.73 22.18 27.24
C HIS A 5 -3.26 22.62 27.41
N ALA A 6 -2.83 22.85 28.65
CA ALA A 6 -1.45 23.21 29.01
C ALA A 6 -0.43 22.05 28.89
N ASP A 7 -0.89 20.79 28.85
CA ASP A 7 0.00 19.62 28.78
C ASP A 7 0.37 19.22 27.34
N LEU A 8 -0.36 19.75 26.33
CA LEU A 8 -0.08 19.52 24.91
C LEU A 8 1.26 20.13 24.46
N TRP A 9 1.75 21.14 25.16
CA TRP A 9 2.92 21.93 24.78
C TRP A 9 4.18 21.65 25.62
N ARG A 10 4.10 20.75 26.61
CA ARG A 10 5.29 20.38 27.40
C ARG A 10 6.13 19.35 26.66
N GLN A 11 7.43 19.60 26.57
CA GLN A 11 8.39 18.78 25.83
C GLN A 11 8.53 17.35 26.35
N GLU A 12 7.99 17.02 27.53
CA GLU A 12 8.08 15.70 28.18
C GLU A 12 6.72 14.99 28.34
N SER A 13 5.63 15.52 27.79
CA SER A 13 4.31 14.93 28.02
C SER A 13 4.11 13.58 27.30
N THR A 14 3.45 12.65 27.99
CA THR A 14 3.06 11.33 27.48
C THR A 14 1.54 11.21 27.49
N ILE A 15 0.95 10.69 26.41
CA ILE A 15 -0.50 10.49 26.30
C ILE A 15 -0.86 9.01 26.35
N ASP A 16 -1.93 8.70 27.09
CA ASP A 16 -2.45 7.33 27.23
C ASP A 16 -3.35 6.92 26.04
N ARG A 17 -3.63 5.61 25.90
CA ARG A 17 -4.30 5.01 24.74
C ARG A 17 -5.67 5.62 24.40
N LEU A 18 -6.55 5.74 25.39
CA LEU A 18 -7.93 6.16 25.20
C LEU A 18 -8.02 7.67 24.88
N PRO A 19 -7.29 8.55 25.59
CA PRO A 19 -7.18 9.95 25.20
C PRO A 19 -6.60 10.16 23.79
N TYR A 20 -5.58 9.40 23.41
CA TYR A 20 -4.98 9.47 22.08
C TYR A 20 -5.98 9.09 20.97
N PHE A 21 -6.63 7.94 21.11
CA PHE A 21 -7.63 7.47 20.15
C PHE A 21 -8.83 8.42 20.05
N ALA A 22 -9.41 8.83 21.19
CA ALA A 22 -10.57 9.70 21.22
C ALA A 22 -10.26 11.09 20.61
N THR A 23 -9.10 11.66 20.94
CA THR A 23 -8.68 12.95 20.38
C THR A 23 -8.39 12.84 18.88
N GLY A 24 -7.76 11.74 18.43
CA GLY A 24 -7.53 11.47 17.01
C GLY A 24 -8.83 11.37 16.21
N VAL A 25 -9.78 10.55 16.67
CA VAL A 25 -11.12 10.42 16.03
C VAL A 25 -11.86 11.74 16.00
N PHE A 26 -11.81 12.50 17.09
CA PHE A 26 -12.43 13.83 17.16
C PHE A 26 -11.82 14.81 16.15
N LEU A 27 -10.48 14.88 16.06
CA LEU A 27 -9.78 15.75 15.12
C LEU A 27 -10.07 15.37 13.67
N VAL A 28 -10.13 14.07 13.35
CA VAL A 28 -10.52 13.59 12.02
C VAL A 28 -11.96 14.01 11.69
N ALA A 29 -12.90 13.80 12.62
CA ALA A 29 -14.30 14.18 12.40
C ALA A 29 -14.46 15.69 12.19
N VAL A 30 -13.80 16.51 13.01
CA VAL A 30 -13.82 17.97 12.87
C VAL A 30 -13.19 18.40 11.54
N LYS A 31 -12.07 17.81 11.13
CA LYS A 31 -11.43 18.12 9.85
C LYS A 31 -12.32 17.73 8.66
N GLN A 32 -12.96 16.56 8.71
CA GLN A 32 -13.89 16.12 7.68
C GLN A 32 -15.06 17.08 7.49
N VAL A 33 -15.65 17.57 8.59
CA VAL A 33 -16.72 18.57 8.53
C VAL A 33 -16.21 19.90 7.94
N LEU A 34 -15.03 20.36 8.35
CA LEU A 34 -14.44 21.59 7.83
C LEU A 34 -14.13 21.50 6.33
N ASP A 35 -13.63 20.36 5.87
CA ASP A 35 -13.29 20.16 4.46
C ASP A 35 -14.53 19.99 3.60
N TRP A 36 -15.55 19.30 4.10
CA TRP A 36 -16.85 19.24 3.46
C TRP A 36 -17.48 20.63 3.34
N LEU A 37 -17.45 21.44 4.41
CA LEU A 37 -17.94 22.83 4.37
C LEU A 37 -17.14 23.67 3.38
N THR A 38 -15.81 23.53 3.37
CA THR A 38 -14.94 24.27 2.44
C THR A 38 -15.25 23.89 1.00
N ALA A 39 -15.31 22.60 0.69
CA ALA A 39 -15.57 22.14 -0.66
C ALA A 39 -16.98 22.47 -1.16
N THR A 40 -18.01 22.29 -0.32
CA THR A 40 -19.40 22.52 -0.74
C THR A 40 -19.81 24.00 -0.69
N GLN A 41 -19.51 24.72 0.39
CA GLN A 41 -19.98 26.10 0.58
C GLN A 41 -19.09 27.13 -0.09
N LEU A 42 -17.76 26.95 -0.11
CA LEU A 42 -16.83 27.92 -0.69
C LEU A 42 -16.53 27.64 -2.17
N PHE A 43 -16.44 26.36 -2.56
CA PHE A 43 -16.00 25.98 -3.91
C PHE A 43 -17.04 25.20 -4.73
N HIS A 44 -18.22 24.93 -4.16
CA HIS A 44 -19.36 24.24 -4.80
C HIS A 44 -18.99 22.90 -5.47
N ARG A 45 -18.03 22.17 -4.88
CA ARG A 45 -17.59 20.85 -5.35
C ARG A 45 -18.20 19.73 -4.51
N PRO A 46 -18.57 18.60 -5.12
CA PRO A 46 -18.95 17.41 -4.38
C PRO A 46 -17.72 16.86 -3.65
N TRP A 47 -17.79 16.79 -2.32
CA TRP A 47 -16.71 16.26 -1.49
C TRP A 47 -17.25 15.17 -0.58
N ASN A 48 -16.61 14.00 -0.62
CA ASN A 48 -17.02 12.84 0.17
C ASN A 48 -15.83 12.31 0.98
N VAL A 49 -16.14 11.56 2.05
CA VAL A 49 -15.17 11.00 3.00
C VAL A 49 -14.17 10.06 2.32
N PHE A 50 -14.58 9.42 1.22
CA PHE A 50 -13.75 8.50 0.45
C PHE A 50 -12.64 9.19 -0.36
N ASN A 51 -12.72 10.50 -0.61
CA ASN A 51 -11.70 11.28 -1.34
C ASN A 51 -10.34 11.34 -0.62
N TYR A 52 -10.27 10.95 0.66
CA TYR A 52 -9.03 10.87 1.43
C TYR A 52 -8.35 9.50 1.37
N ILE A 53 -9.09 8.47 0.98
CA ILE A 53 -8.62 7.07 0.93
C ILE A 53 -8.36 6.68 -0.52
N VAL A 54 -9.28 7.05 -1.41
CA VAL A 54 -9.14 6.98 -2.85
C VAL A 54 -8.76 8.39 -3.30
N LEU A 55 -7.49 8.61 -3.65
CA LEU A 55 -7.11 9.83 -4.36
C LEU A 55 -8.03 9.91 -5.59
N PRO A 56 -8.82 10.98 -5.79
CA PRO A 56 -9.61 11.13 -7.00
C PRO A 56 -8.69 10.95 -8.21
N PRO A 57 -9.10 10.26 -9.29
CA PRO A 57 -8.28 10.07 -10.49
C PRO A 57 -7.66 11.37 -11.03
N GLN A 58 -8.32 12.50 -10.75
CA GLN A 58 -7.93 13.86 -11.10
C GLN A 58 -6.69 14.40 -10.34
N THR A 59 -6.19 13.71 -9.31
CA THR A 59 -5.10 14.18 -8.43
C THR A 59 -3.71 13.60 -8.75
N VAL A 60 -3.60 12.73 -9.77
CA VAL A 60 -2.33 12.07 -10.14
C VAL A 60 -1.32 13.02 -10.80
N GLY A 61 -1.69 14.26 -11.07
CA GLY A 61 -0.79 15.30 -11.59
C GLY A 61 -0.75 16.56 -10.73
N VAL A 62 -0.09 16.55 -9.57
CA VAL A 62 0.22 17.80 -8.81
C VAL A 62 0.95 18.83 -9.68
N LEU A 63 1.64 18.37 -10.73
CA LEU A 63 2.36 19.18 -11.72
C LEU A 63 1.50 19.64 -12.92
N THR A 64 0.28 19.14 -13.08
CA THR A 64 -0.62 19.47 -14.20
C THR A 64 -2.00 19.98 -13.75
N LEU A 65 -2.14 20.39 -12.48
CA LEU A 65 -3.39 20.96 -11.97
C LEU A 65 -3.72 22.28 -12.70
N PRO A 66 -4.92 22.41 -13.29
CA PRO A 66 -5.44 23.67 -13.83
C PRO A 66 -5.28 24.80 -12.81
N GLN A 67 -4.91 26.00 -13.26
CA GLN A 67 -4.61 27.16 -12.40
C GLN A 67 -5.76 27.54 -11.43
N GLN A 68 -6.98 27.12 -11.75
CA GLN A 68 -8.19 27.31 -10.93
C GLN A 68 -8.26 26.36 -9.71
N ASP A 69 -7.51 25.26 -9.70
CA ASP A 69 -7.53 24.27 -8.61
C ASP A 69 -6.55 24.58 -7.48
N TRP A 70 -5.58 25.47 -7.73
CA TRP A 70 -4.52 25.80 -6.77
C TRP A 70 -5.07 26.52 -5.53
N LEU A 71 -6.08 27.37 -5.69
CA LEU A 71 -6.76 28.05 -4.58
C LEU A 71 -7.55 27.04 -3.73
N PHE A 72 -8.23 26.09 -4.37
CA PHE A 72 -8.97 25.04 -3.68
C PHE A 72 -8.05 24.14 -2.86
N TYR A 73 -7.02 23.55 -3.47
CA TYR A 73 -6.07 22.70 -2.73
C TYR A 73 -5.20 23.48 -1.75
N GLY A 74 -4.85 24.73 -2.06
CA GLY A 74 -4.13 25.62 -1.15
C GLY A 74 -4.94 25.92 0.12
N THR A 75 -6.24 26.19 -0.01
CA THR A 75 -7.10 26.38 1.17
C THR A 75 -7.25 25.10 1.99
N LEU A 76 -7.43 23.93 1.37
CA LEU A 76 -7.46 22.63 2.06
C LEU A 76 -6.16 22.32 2.81
N LEU A 77 -5.01 22.68 2.22
CA LEU A 77 -3.70 22.52 2.86
C LEU A 77 -3.54 23.44 4.06
N VAL A 78 -3.87 24.73 3.91
CA VAL A 78 -3.80 25.72 5.00
C VAL A 78 -4.72 25.33 6.16
N THR A 79 -5.94 24.86 5.87
CA THR A 79 -6.85 24.36 6.91
C THR A 79 -6.36 23.05 7.53
N ALA A 80 -5.53 22.26 6.84
CA ALA A 80 -4.92 21.04 7.39
C ALA A 80 -3.72 21.29 8.29
N LEU A 81 -2.96 22.37 8.12
CA LEU A 81 -1.78 22.70 8.92
C LEU A 81 -1.99 22.59 10.45
N PRO A 82 -3.03 23.20 11.06
CA PRO A 82 -3.23 23.07 12.52
C PRO A 82 -3.49 21.62 12.95
N PHE A 83 -4.18 20.82 12.13
CA PHE A 83 -4.44 19.40 12.41
C PHE A 83 -3.19 18.55 12.24
N ILE A 84 -2.35 18.86 11.26
CA ILE A 84 -1.04 18.22 11.08
C ILE A 84 -0.16 18.48 12.30
N VAL A 85 -0.07 19.74 12.76
CA VAL A 85 0.72 20.10 13.95
C VAL A 85 0.23 19.35 15.18
N ILE A 86 -1.08 19.37 15.45
CA ILE A 86 -1.65 18.67 16.62
C ILE A 86 -1.48 17.16 16.48
N GLY A 87 -1.72 16.59 15.29
CA GLY A 87 -1.56 15.17 15.01
C GLY A 87 -0.13 14.69 15.23
N VAL A 88 0.86 15.40 14.68
CA VAL A 88 2.29 15.14 14.89
C VAL A 88 2.64 15.21 16.37
N LEU A 89 2.19 16.25 17.10
CA LEU A 89 2.46 16.37 18.53
C LEU A 89 1.88 15.19 19.32
N LEU A 90 0.63 14.80 19.06
CA LEU A 90 0.00 13.65 19.69
C LEU A 90 0.73 12.35 19.36
N THR A 91 1.14 12.16 18.10
CA THR A 91 1.90 10.98 17.66
C THR A 91 3.27 10.93 18.34
N VAL A 92 3.99 12.05 18.48
CA VAL A 92 5.26 12.11 19.22
C VAL A 92 5.05 11.79 20.70
N GLN A 93 4.06 12.40 21.35
CA GLN A 93 3.72 12.12 22.75
C GLN A 93 3.37 10.65 22.94
N ARG A 94 2.66 10.05 21.97
CA ARG A 94 2.30 8.64 22.02
C ARG A 94 3.48 7.73 21.77
N LEU A 95 4.34 8.04 20.80
CA LEU A 95 5.58 7.31 20.55
C LEU A 95 6.48 7.30 21.78
N ARG A 96 6.56 8.41 22.52
CA ARG A 96 7.27 8.49 23.81
C ARG A 96 6.60 7.66 24.91
N ALA A 97 5.28 7.81 25.08
CA ALA A 97 4.49 7.06 26.05
C ALA A 97 4.63 5.55 25.83
N VAL A 98 4.70 5.14 24.57
CA VAL A 98 4.90 3.76 24.16
C VAL A 98 6.38 3.40 24.36
N GLY A 99 7.34 4.26 24.00
CA GLY A 99 8.79 4.01 24.06
C GLY A 99 9.36 3.53 22.71
N LEU A 100 8.80 4.03 21.62
CA LEU A 100 9.23 3.79 20.24
C LEU A 100 10.08 4.96 19.73
N PRO A 101 10.95 4.74 18.71
CA PRO A 101 11.77 5.81 18.15
C PRO A 101 10.91 6.93 17.58
N ILE A 102 11.22 8.18 17.95
CA ILE A 102 10.49 9.38 17.53
C ILE A 102 10.50 9.54 15.99
N ALA A 103 11.53 9.01 15.32
CA ALA A 103 11.64 9.01 13.86
C ALA A 103 10.43 8.37 13.14
N LEU A 104 9.68 7.48 13.80
CA LEU A 104 8.44 6.91 13.23
C LEU A 104 7.36 7.96 12.96
N VAL A 105 7.45 9.15 13.54
CA VAL A 105 6.54 10.25 13.24
C VAL A 105 6.55 10.64 11.75
N LEU A 106 7.64 10.35 11.02
CA LEU A 106 7.71 10.59 9.58
C LEU A 106 6.64 9.82 8.80
N PHE A 107 6.21 8.66 9.31
CA PHE A 107 5.12 7.88 8.71
C PHE A 107 3.75 8.57 8.83
N PHE A 108 3.62 9.60 9.65
CA PHE A 108 2.43 10.46 9.68
C PHE A 108 2.17 11.14 8.33
N PHE A 109 3.23 11.43 7.57
CA PHE A 109 3.11 12.11 6.28
C PHE A 109 2.94 11.15 5.09
N MET A 110 2.94 9.84 5.34
CA MET A 110 2.75 8.82 4.31
C MET A 110 1.26 8.41 4.26
N PRO A 111 0.56 8.63 3.13
CA PRO A 111 -0.82 8.18 2.95
C PRO A 111 -0.96 6.67 3.25
N LEU A 112 -2.08 6.26 3.83
CA LEU A 112 -2.40 4.90 4.30
C LEU A 112 -1.52 4.38 5.45
N VAL A 113 -0.20 4.53 5.36
CA VAL A 113 0.77 4.17 6.42
C VAL A 113 0.47 4.93 7.71
N ASN A 114 0.11 6.23 7.60
CA ASN A 114 -0.33 7.04 8.74
C ASN A 114 -1.52 6.38 9.47
N ILE A 115 -2.55 5.95 8.75
CA ILE A 115 -3.76 5.35 9.33
C ILE A 115 -3.38 4.08 10.13
N VAL A 116 -2.59 3.19 9.53
CA VAL A 116 -2.12 1.97 10.18
C VAL A 116 -1.31 2.31 11.43
N MET A 117 -0.39 3.28 11.35
CA MET A 117 0.40 3.72 12.49
C MET A 117 -0.45 4.29 13.63
N LEU A 118 -1.41 5.17 13.33
CA LEU A 118 -2.30 5.76 14.34
C LEU A 118 -3.14 4.69 15.04
N LEU A 119 -3.68 3.73 14.29
CA LEU A 119 -4.42 2.59 14.85
C LEU A 119 -3.52 1.73 15.73
N LEU A 120 -2.31 1.41 15.27
CA LEU A 120 -1.34 0.62 16.02
C LEU A 120 -0.93 1.31 17.34
N LEU A 121 -0.64 2.62 17.30
CA LEU A 121 -0.32 3.42 18.49
C LEU A 121 -1.49 3.57 19.46
N SER A 122 -2.73 3.46 18.97
CA SER A 122 -3.94 3.45 19.80
C SER A 122 -4.09 2.15 20.58
N VAL A 123 -3.60 1.02 20.04
CA VAL A 123 -3.70 -0.30 20.66
C VAL A 123 -2.50 -0.61 21.57
N LEU A 124 -1.30 -0.15 21.21
CA LEU A 124 -0.07 -0.44 21.96
C LEU A 124 -0.13 0.08 23.40
N PRO A 125 0.32 -0.66 24.42
CA PRO A 125 0.30 -0.20 25.80
C PRO A 125 1.38 0.86 26.10
N THR A 126 1.07 1.76 27.03
CA THR A 126 1.99 2.75 27.60
C THR A 126 3.07 2.05 28.43
N ARG A 127 4.34 2.43 28.28
CA ARG A 127 5.45 1.92 29.09
C ARG A 127 5.26 2.39 30.53
N ARG A 128 5.17 1.46 31.48
CA ARG A 128 5.31 1.79 32.90
C ARG A 128 6.81 1.90 33.15
N GLU A 129 7.30 3.08 33.52
CA GLU A 129 8.60 3.17 34.18
C GLU A 129 8.50 2.37 35.48
N PRO A 130 9.48 1.51 35.80
CA PRO A 130 9.56 0.96 37.15
C PRO A 130 9.64 2.14 38.14
N PRO A 131 9.00 2.04 39.33
CA PRO A 131 9.02 3.13 40.30
C PRO A 131 10.48 3.53 40.58
N HIS A 132 10.79 4.80 40.34
CA HIS A 132 12.06 5.38 40.73
C HIS A 132 12.02 5.58 42.26
N GLU A 133 12.52 4.62 43.03
CA GLU A 133 13.08 4.84 44.38
C GLU A 133 13.63 3.53 44.97
N PHE A 134 14.95 3.48 45.16
CA PHE A 134 15.51 3.59 46.51
C PHE A 134 16.67 4.60 46.45
N PRO A 135 16.75 5.56 47.39
CA PRO A 135 17.96 6.36 47.58
C PRO A 135 19.16 5.44 47.87
N ASP A 136 20.37 5.88 47.53
CA ASP A 136 21.64 5.28 47.96
C ASP A 136 21.74 5.36 49.50
N ASP A 137 21.07 4.44 50.21
CA ASP A 137 21.24 4.26 51.65
C ASP A 137 22.54 3.49 51.88
N ARG A 138 23.62 4.25 52.06
CA ARG A 138 24.87 3.74 52.63
C ARG A 138 24.76 3.43 54.13
N ASP A 139 23.56 3.53 54.72
CA ASP A 139 23.31 3.31 56.15
C ASP A 139 21.94 2.64 56.41
N ASN A 140 21.77 1.35 56.12
CA ASN A 140 20.87 0.48 56.93
C ASN A 140 21.14 -1.03 56.69
N PRO A 141 21.11 -1.88 57.74
CA PRO A 141 21.50 -3.28 57.68
C PRO A 141 20.32 -4.19 57.31
N ASP A 142 20.62 -5.22 56.50
CA ASP A 142 19.81 -6.38 56.11
C ASP A 142 18.34 -6.16 55.66
N PRO A 143 17.89 -6.88 54.61
CA PRO A 143 16.53 -6.75 54.10
C PRO A 143 15.49 -7.11 55.18
N VAL A 144 14.64 -6.14 55.55
CA VAL A 144 13.51 -6.34 56.47
C VAL A 144 12.56 -7.39 55.89
N PRO A 145 12.30 -8.51 56.60
CA PRO A 145 11.35 -9.52 56.14
C PRO A 145 9.94 -8.92 56.05
N LEU A 146 9.29 -9.07 54.89
CA LEU A 146 7.92 -8.59 54.68
C LEU A 146 6.97 -9.15 55.77
N PRO A 147 6.08 -8.32 56.34
CA PRO A 147 5.19 -8.73 57.41
C PRO A 147 4.34 -9.93 57.00
N ALA A 148 4.14 -10.88 57.92
CA ALA A 148 3.41 -12.12 57.66
C ALA A 148 1.97 -11.92 57.17
N ASN A 149 1.44 -10.71 57.41
CA ASN A 149 0.06 -10.35 57.14
C ASN A 149 -0.08 -9.55 55.84
N ASN A 150 0.99 -9.45 55.04
CA ASN A 150 0.92 -8.76 53.75
C ASN A 150 0.01 -9.59 52.81
N PRO A 151 -1.14 -9.05 52.37
CA PRO A 151 -2.08 -9.76 51.51
C PRO A 151 -1.49 -10.12 50.13
N TYR A 152 -0.32 -9.58 49.79
CA TYR A 152 0.43 -9.86 48.57
C TYR A 152 1.58 -10.86 48.75
N ARG A 153 1.81 -11.37 49.97
CA ARG A 153 2.94 -12.29 50.28
C ARG A 153 2.81 -13.65 49.59
N ASN A 154 1.58 -14.08 49.31
CA ASN A 154 1.26 -15.33 48.60
C ASN A 154 0.37 -15.08 47.36
N ALA A 155 0.33 -13.85 46.86
CA ALA A 155 -0.39 -13.56 45.63
C ALA A 155 0.46 -14.07 44.45
N ASP A 156 0.35 -15.36 44.15
CA ASP A 156 0.69 -15.89 42.83
C ASP A 156 -0.19 -15.14 41.83
N PHE A 157 0.36 -14.08 41.22
CA PHE A 157 -0.25 -13.44 40.07
C PHE A 157 -0.23 -14.44 38.91
N ASP A 158 -1.26 -15.29 38.87
CA ASP A 158 -1.59 -16.18 37.77
C ASP A 158 -1.88 -15.32 36.53
N TYR A 159 -0.82 -14.98 35.79
CA TYR A 159 -0.91 -14.42 34.45
C TYR A 159 -1.53 -15.48 33.55
N ARG A 160 -2.86 -15.47 33.47
CA ARG A 160 -3.63 -16.29 32.53
C ARG A 160 -3.29 -15.92 31.09
N HIS A 161 -2.21 -16.47 30.56
CA HIS A 161 -1.99 -16.56 29.12
C HIS A 161 -3.21 -17.27 28.49
N SER A 162 -3.78 -16.73 27.41
CA SER A 162 -4.83 -17.44 26.68
C SER A 162 -4.29 -18.81 26.26
N ALA A 163 -5.05 -19.88 26.52
CA ALA A 163 -4.60 -21.25 26.25
C ALA A 163 -4.24 -21.48 24.76
N SER A 164 -4.82 -20.69 23.86
CA SER A 164 -4.56 -20.72 22.41
C SER A 164 -3.16 -20.24 22.04
N TRP A 165 -2.65 -19.17 22.65
CA TRP A 165 -1.34 -18.59 22.33
C TRP A 165 -0.17 -19.47 22.79
N ARG A 166 -0.32 -20.11 23.96
CA ARG A 166 0.64 -21.11 24.42
C ARG A 166 0.75 -22.27 23.43
N ARG A 167 -0.39 -22.80 22.95
CA ARG A 167 -0.41 -23.87 21.94
C ARG A 167 0.27 -23.46 20.64
N LEU A 168 0.02 -22.25 20.13
CA LEU A 168 0.64 -21.76 18.90
C LEU A 168 2.17 -21.64 19.06
N ARG A 169 2.63 -21.07 20.17
CA ARG A 169 4.07 -20.93 20.46
C ARG A 169 4.74 -22.28 20.68
N ASP A 170 4.07 -23.20 21.37
CA ASP A 170 4.60 -24.55 21.60
C ASP A 170 4.64 -25.36 20.31
N ALA A 171 3.67 -25.20 19.40
CA ALA A 171 3.68 -25.82 18.09
C ALA A 171 4.82 -25.25 17.23
N HIS A 172 4.94 -23.92 17.16
CA HIS A 172 6.03 -23.24 16.46
C HIS A 172 7.40 -23.69 17.02
N ARG A 173 7.54 -23.75 18.35
CA ARG A 173 8.77 -24.20 19.02
C ARG A 173 9.14 -25.63 18.68
N ARG A 174 8.15 -26.54 18.61
CA ARG A 174 8.37 -27.95 18.18
C ARG A 174 8.81 -28.05 16.73
N ILE A 175 8.25 -27.23 15.84
CA ILE A 175 8.55 -27.25 14.40
C ILE A 175 9.90 -26.60 14.10
N THR A 176 10.23 -25.49 14.76
CA THR A 176 11.41 -24.65 14.43
C THR A 176 12.68 -25.04 15.20
N LEU A 177 12.58 -25.99 16.12
CA LEU A 177 13.69 -26.50 16.95
C LEU A 177 14.47 -25.38 17.68
N ASN A 178 13.85 -24.22 17.94
CA ASN A 178 14.48 -23.02 18.51
C ASN A 178 15.64 -22.42 17.70
N THR A 179 15.75 -22.72 16.40
CA THR A 179 16.79 -22.15 15.53
C THR A 179 16.30 -20.90 14.80
N THR A 180 17.18 -19.93 14.59
CA THR A 180 16.86 -18.73 13.79
C THR A 180 16.49 -19.12 12.35
N VAL A 181 17.22 -20.06 11.76
CA VAL A 181 16.94 -20.55 10.39
C VAL A 181 15.58 -21.22 10.31
N GLY A 182 15.22 -22.07 11.29
CA GLY A 182 13.90 -22.71 11.34
C GLY A 182 12.76 -21.71 11.48
N SER A 183 12.93 -20.67 12.29
CA SER A 183 11.95 -19.59 12.42
C SER A 183 11.75 -18.82 11.10
N GLY A 184 12.84 -18.54 10.39
CA GLY A 184 12.80 -17.88 9.08
C GLY A 184 12.12 -18.75 8.04
N ALA A 185 12.48 -20.03 7.96
CA ALA A 185 11.88 -20.98 7.01
C ALA A 185 10.37 -21.15 7.24
N LEU A 186 9.91 -21.23 8.49
CA LEU A 186 8.49 -21.30 8.80
C LEU A 186 7.76 -20.02 8.41
N ALA A 187 8.33 -18.85 8.72
CA ALA A 187 7.74 -17.56 8.34
C ALA A 187 7.57 -17.45 6.82
N LEU A 188 8.62 -17.79 6.05
CA LEU A 188 8.56 -17.80 4.59
C LEU A 188 7.56 -18.85 4.06
N GLY A 189 7.57 -20.05 4.63
CA GLY A 189 6.68 -21.14 4.26
C GLY A 189 5.20 -20.88 4.52
N VAL A 190 4.87 -19.91 5.38
CA VAL A 190 3.49 -19.43 5.57
C VAL A 190 3.21 -18.20 4.72
N VAL A 191 4.06 -17.16 4.80
CA VAL A 191 3.78 -15.87 4.15
C VAL A 191 3.79 -15.97 2.64
N VAL A 192 4.76 -16.66 2.04
CA VAL A 192 4.88 -16.74 0.57
C VAL A 192 3.63 -17.37 -0.07
N PRO A 193 3.19 -18.57 0.32
CA PRO A 193 1.99 -19.17 -0.29
C PRO A 193 0.72 -18.40 0.04
N THR A 194 0.57 -17.86 1.25
CA THR A 194 -0.60 -17.02 1.59
C THR A 194 -0.64 -15.75 0.74
N THR A 195 0.50 -15.11 0.52
CA THR A 195 0.60 -13.90 -0.32
C THR A 195 0.29 -14.23 -1.78
N LEU A 196 0.82 -15.32 -2.32
CA LEU A 196 0.50 -15.78 -3.67
C LEU A 196 -1.00 -16.12 -3.83
N ALA A 197 -1.61 -16.76 -2.83
CA ALA A 197 -3.04 -17.05 -2.85
C ALA A 197 -3.89 -15.77 -2.86
N LEU A 198 -3.47 -14.72 -2.13
CA LEU A 198 -4.13 -13.42 -2.14
C LEU A 198 -3.92 -12.65 -3.45
N VAL A 199 -2.76 -12.79 -4.09
CA VAL A 199 -2.54 -12.29 -5.46
C VAL A 199 -3.54 -12.94 -6.41
N VAL A 200 -3.63 -14.28 -6.42
CA VAL A 200 -4.58 -15.03 -7.25
C VAL A 200 -6.03 -14.63 -6.94
N LEU A 201 -6.38 -14.46 -5.67
CA LEU A 201 -7.70 -13.98 -5.27
C LEU A 201 -7.99 -12.59 -5.87
N SER A 202 -7.05 -11.66 -5.80
CA SER A 202 -7.24 -10.31 -6.35
C SER A 202 -7.34 -10.30 -7.87
N THR A 203 -6.44 -11.02 -8.56
CA THR A 203 -6.29 -10.90 -10.01
C THR A 203 -7.19 -11.84 -10.80
N MET A 204 -7.42 -13.06 -10.32
CA MET A 204 -8.18 -14.08 -11.04
C MET A 204 -9.62 -14.25 -10.54
N VAL A 205 -9.90 -13.88 -9.29
CA VAL A 205 -11.25 -14.05 -8.70
C VAL A 205 -11.98 -12.73 -8.59
N LEU A 206 -11.32 -11.70 -8.06
CA LEU A 206 -11.88 -10.37 -7.90
C LEU A 206 -11.65 -9.47 -9.13
N GLU A 207 -10.81 -9.92 -10.07
CA GLU A 207 -10.54 -9.23 -11.35
C GLU A 207 -10.21 -7.73 -11.13
N ASN A 208 -9.43 -7.44 -10.08
CA ASN A 208 -9.15 -6.07 -9.66
C ASN A 208 -7.67 -5.84 -9.33
N TYR A 209 -7.12 -4.80 -9.94
CA TYR A 209 -5.76 -4.32 -9.78
C TYR A 209 -5.75 -3.03 -8.94
N GLY A 210 -6.19 -3.15 -7.68
CA GLY A 210 -6.40 -2.01 -6.77
C GLY A 210 -5.28 -1.77 -5.73
N TRP A 211 -5.59 -0.88 -4.78
CA TRP A 211 -4.70 -0.55 -3.66
C TRP A 211 -4.45 -1.75 -2.75
N GLY A 212 -5.41 -2.66 -2.62
CA GLY A 212 -5.22 -3.93 -1.91
C GLY A 212 -4.05 -4.73 -2.46
N LEU A 213 -3.93 -4.84 -3.78
CA LEU A 213 -2.87 -5.61 -4.45
C LEU A 213 -1.51 -4.87 -4.43
N PHE A 214 -1.49 -3.59 -4.82
CA PHE A 214 -0.23 -2.86 -4.99
C PHE A 214 0.32 -2.24 -3.71
N VAL A 215 -0.52 -1.98 -2.71
CA VAL A 215 -0.10 -1.34 -1.46
C VAL A 215 -0.31 -2.22 -0.24
N GLY A 216 -1.54 -2.71 -0.05
CA GLY A 216 -1.89 -3.50 1.12
C GLY A 216 -1.09 -4.80 1.21
N LEU A 217 -0.99 -5.53 0.11
CA LEU A 217 -0.34 -6.84 0.05
C LEU A 217 1.17 -6.81 0.35
N PRO A 218 2.02 -6.00 -0.32
CA PRO A 218 3.46 -5.96 -0.01
C PRO A 218 3.72 -5.49 1.43
N PHE A 219 2.97 -4.50 1.92
CA PHE A 219 3.08 -4.04 3.30
C PHE A 219 2.73 -5.14 4.32
N CYS A 220 1.58 -5.81 4.15
CA CYS A 220 1.13 -6.87 5.04
C CYS A 220 2.05 -8.09 4.97
N ALA A 221 2.55 -8.47 3.79
CA ALA A 221 3.52 -9.56 3.63
C ALA A 221 4.82 -9.26 4.37
N GLY A 222 5.36 -8.04 4.22
CA GLY A 222 6.56 -7.60 4.94
C GLY A 222 6.37 -7.64 6.45
N MET A 223 5.26 -7.10 6.95
CA MET A 223 4.93 -7.12 8.38
C MET A 223 4.74 -8.54 8.92
N ALA A 224 3.93 -9.37 8.24
CA ALA A 224 3.62 -10.73 8.67
C ALA A 224 4.88 -11.59 8.70
N SER A 225 5.78 -11.45 7.72
CA SER A 225 7.03 -12.22 7.67
C SER A 225 7.90 -11.95 8.90
N VAL A 226 8.03 -10.69 9.31
CA VAL A 226 8.82 -10.30 10.48
C VAL A 226 8.14 -10.71 11.79
N VAL A 227 6.82 -10.53 11.90
CA VAL A 227 6.08 -10.94 13.11
C VAL A 227 6.18 -12.45 13.31
N LEU A 228 5.96 -13.24 12.26
CA LEU A 228 6.06 -14.70 12.30
C LEU A 228 7.49 -15.15 12.63
N PHE A 229 8.49 -14.55 11.97
CA PHE A 229 9.90 -14.82 12.22
C PHE A 229 10.29 -14.56 13.69
N GLY A 230 9.61 -13.61 14.32
CA GLY A 230 9.86 -13.17 15.68
C GLY A 230 9.01 -13.79 16.79
N LEU A 231 8.09 -14.71 16.47
CA LEU A 231 7.08 -15.20 17.42
C LEU A 231 7.67 -15.87 18.67
N VAL A 232 8.75 -16.62 18.51
CA VAL A 232 9.38 -17.36 19.62
C VAL A 232 10.50 -16.57 20.26
N ARG A 233 11.29 -15.85 19.47
CA ARG A 233 12.45 -15.09 19.94
C ARG A 233 12.54 -13.75 19.21
N PRO A 234 12.81 -12.65 19.93
CA PRO A 234 13.22 -11.40 19.31
C PRO A 234 14.48 -11.60 18.46
N GLN A 235 14.44 -11.10 17.24
CA GLN A 235 15.48 -11.20 16.21
C GLN A 235 16.08 -9.81 16.01
N SER A 236 17.25 -9.75 15.38
CA SER A 236 17.87 -8.47 15.06
C SER A 236 17.17 -7.80 13.88
N PHE A 237 17.22 -6.46 13.85
CA PHE A 237 16.62 -5.67 12.77
C PHE A 237 17.08 -6.13 11.38
N GLY A 238 18.39 -6.36 11.20
CA GLY A 238 18.95 -6.83 9.93
C GLY A 238 18.42 -8.19 9.51
N ALA A 239 18.28 -9.14 10.44
CA ALA A 239 17.70 -10.46 10.15
C ALA A 239 16.23 -10.35 9.74
N CYS A 240 15.47 -9.46 10.39
CA CYS A 240 14.07 -9.20 10.04
C CYS A 240 13.94 -8.59 8.64
N MET A 241 14.75 -7.59 8.29
CA MET A 241 14.73 -6.99 6.96
C MET A 241 15.15 -7.98 5.87
N MET A 242 16.13 -8.85 6.15
CA MET A 242 16.52 -9.90 5.24
C MET A 242 15.37 -10.89 4.98
N VAL A 243 14.66 -11.35 6.02
CA VAL A 243 13.50 -12.24 5.86
C VAL A 243 12.36 -11.55 5.11
N CYS A 244 12.12 -10.26 5.40
CA CYS A 244 11.13 -9.45 4.70
C CYS A 244 11.43 -9.36 3.19
N PHE A 245 12.64 -8.96 2.81
CA PHE A 245 13.03 -8.85 1.41
C PHE A 245 13.06 -10.21 0.71
N LEU A 246 13.55 -11.25 1.39
CA LEU A 246 13.52 -12.61 0.86
C LEU A 246 12.09 -13.09 0.62
N ALA A 247 11.13 -12.78 1.51
CA ALA A 247 9.72 -13.09 1.30
C ALA A 247 9.19 -12.38 0.03
N THR A 248 9.47 -11.10 -0.13
CA THR A 248 9.08 -10.32 -1.32
C THR A 248 9.69 -10.90 -2.60
N THR A 249 10.98 -11.24 -2.60
CA THR A 249 11.66 -11.86 -3.74
C THR A 249 11.04 -13.22 -4.08
N LEU A 250 10.75 -14.05 -3.09
CA LEU A 250 10.16 -15.38 -3.28
C LEU A 250 8.72 -15.30 -3.79
N VAL A 251 7.94 -14.30 -3.37
CA VAL A 251 6.61 -14.04 -3.95
C VAL A 251 6.74 -13.65 -5.42
N GLY A 252 7.62 -12.70 -5.77
CA GLY A 252 7.84 -12.33 -7.18
C GLY A 252 8.33 -13.50 -8.04
N ALA A 253 9.29 -14.29 -7.54
CA ALA A 253 9.74 -15.51 -8.21
C ALA A 253 8.61 -16.54 -8.35
N GLY A 254 7.78 -16.70 -7.31
CA GLY A 254 6.59 -17.55 -7.34
C GLY A 254 5.61 -17.12 -8.43
N MET A 255 5.38 -15.82 -8.61
CA MET A 255 4.51 -15.30 -9.67
C MET A 255 5.02 -15.67 -11.07
N ILE A 256 6.33 -15.66 -11.31
CA ILE A 256 6.93 -16.13 -12.58
C ILE A 256 6.75 -17.65 -12.74
N VAL A 257 7.07 -18.42 -11.68
CA VAL A 257 7.00 -19.90 -11.71
C VAL A 257 5.57 -20.39 -11.95
N PHE A 258 4.58 -19.71 -11.38
CA PHE A 258 3.16 -20.02 -11.57
C PHE A 258 2.54 -19.32 -12.79
N ALA A 259 3.36 -18.68 -13.64
CA ALA A 259 2.92 -18.00 -14.85
C ALA A 259 1.81 -16.95 -14.62
N LEU A 260 1.83 -16.30 -13.45
CA LEU A 260 0.87 -15.26 -13.07
C LEU A 260 1.23 -13.91 -13.68
N GLU A 261 2.52 -13.56 -13.63
CA GLU A 261 3.05 -12.27 -14.07
C GLU A 261 4.42 -12.46 -14.76
N GLY A 262 4.79 -11.50 -15.61
CA GLY A 262 6.07 -11.49 -16.30
C GLY A 262 7.15 -10.71 -15.57
N ALA A 263 8.42 -10.90 -15.98
CA ALA A 263 9.54 -10.26 -15.30
C ALA A 263 9.56 -8.74 -15.45
N ILE A 264 9.02 -8.19 -16.55
CA ILE A 264 9.05 -6.74 -16.78
C ILE A 264 8.07 -6.05 -15.83
N CYS A 265 6.82 -6.53 -15.75
CA CYS A 265 5.85 -6.04 -14.77
C CYS A 265 6.35 -6.16 -13.32
N LEU A 266 7.00 -7.26 -12.96
CA LEU A 266 7.58 -7.41 -11.62
C LEU A 266 8.73 -6.43 -11.36
N LEU A 267 9.57 -6.16 -12.37
CA LEU A 267 10.63 -5.14 -12.26
C LEU A 267 10.05 -3.73 -12.12
N MET A 268 8.95 -3.43 -12.82
CA MET A 268 8.25 -2.15 -12.68
C MET A 268 7.59 -2.00 -11.31
N ALA A 269 7.01 -3.07 -10.76
CA ALA A 269 6.37 -3.06 -9.45
C ALA A 269 7.38 -3.13 -8.28
N ALA A 270 8.60 -3.65 -8.50
CA ALA A 270 9.58 -3.91 -7.46
C ALA A 270 9.93 -2.67 -6.60
N PRO A 271 10.20 -1.47 -7.13
CA PRO A 271 10.53 -0.31 -6.30
C PRO A 271 9.45 -0.01 -5.25
N ILE A 272 8.18 -0.08 -5.65
CA ILE A 272 7.03 0.14 -4.77
C ILE A 272 6.88 -1.03 -3.79
N GLY A 273 6.93 -2.27 -4.30
CA GLY A 273 6.77 -3.48 -3.50
C GLY A 273 7.82 -3.64 -2.40
N TYR A 274 9.10 -3.46 -2.71
CA TYR A 274 10.19 -3.55 -1.72
C TYR A 274 10.13 -2.41 -0.70
N PHE A 275 9.80 -1.19 -1.13
CA PHE A 275 9.65 -0.05 -0.22
C PHE A 275 8.52 -0.28 0.79
N LEU A 276 7.35 -0.73 0.32
CA LEU A 276 6.21 -0.99 1.19
C LEU A 276 6.43 -2.22 2.09
N ALA A 277 7.05 -3.27 1.56
CA ALA A 277 7.46 -4.42 2.36
C ALA A 277 8.41 -4.00 3.48
N PHE A 278 9.39 -3.13 3.20
CA PHE A 278 10.28 -2.56 4.21
C PHE A 278 9.50 -1.83 5.31
N LEU A 279 8.56 -0.95 4.94
CA LEU A 279 7.71 -0.24 5.92
C LEU A 279 6.91 -1.22 6.79
N GLY A 280 6.30 -2.22 6.17
CA GLY A 280 5.59 -3.30 6.87
C GLY A 280 6.51 -4.06 7.82
N GLY A 281 7.70 -4.43 7.35
CA GLY A 281 8.72 -5.13 8.14
C GLY A 281 9.19 -4.31 9.35
N VAL A 282 9.37 -2.99 9.21
CA VAL A 282 9.73 -2.09 10.33
C VAL A 282 8.64 -2.10 11.39
N VAL A 283 7.37 -2.05 10.97
CA VAL A 283 6.22 -2.18 11.89
C VAL A 283 6.22 -3.56 12.56
N GLY A 284 6.44 -4.63 11.79
CA GLY A 284 6.55 -5.99 12.32
C GLY A 284 7.67 -6.14 13.36
N PHE A 285 8.82 -5.50 13.13
CA PHE A 285 9.95 -5.48 14.06
C PHE A 285 9.60 -4.73 15.35
N ALA A 286 8.93 -3.57 15.24
CA ALA A 286 8.46 -2.82 16.40
C ALA A 286 7.46 -3.62 17.26
N ILE A 287 6.60 -4.44 16.62
CA ILE A 287 5.68 -5.36 17.30
C ILE A 287 6.46 -6.46 18.04
N GLN A 288 7.47 -7.05 17.40
CA GLN A 288 8.32 -8.10 17.98
C GLN A 288 9.06 -7.64 19.24
N LEU A 289 9.50 -6.37 19.30
CA LEU A 289 10.14 -5.80 20.48
C LEU A 289 9.21 -5.71 21.70
N ARG A 290 7.92 -6.01 21.55
CA ARG A 290 6.89 -5.96 22.61
C ARG A 290 6.08 -7.26 22.68
N PRO A 291 6.70 -8.38 23.10
CA PRO A 291 6.06 -9.70 23.10
C PRO A 291 4.77 -9.75 23.95
N TRP A 292 4.65 -8.90 24.97
CA TRP A 292 3.45 -8.76 25.80
C TRP A 292 2.18 -8.33 25.03
N SER A 293 2.32 -7.61 23.91
CA SER A 293 1.16 -7.11 23.14
C SER A 293 0.46 -8.21 22.32
N LEU A 294 1.23 -9.15 21.76
CA LEU A 294 0.70 -10.28 20.99
C LEU A 294 0.05 -11.32 21.91
N GLU A 295 0.64 -11.59 23.07
CA GLU A 295 0.10 -12.55 24.05
C GLU A 295 -1.28 -12.17 24.61
N HIS A 296 -1.54 -10.87 24.76
CA HIS A 296 -2.78 -10.36 25.37
C HIS A 296 -3.84 -9.94 24.34
N ASN A 297 -3.50 -9.83 23.05
CA ASN A 297 -4.41 -9.33 22.01
C ASN A 297 -4.29 -10.13 20.69
N PRO A 298 -4.78 -11.39 20.62
CA PRO A 298 -4.87 -12.17 19.37
C PRO A 298 -5.64 -11.45 18.26
N LEU A 299 -6.51 -10.51 18.66
CA LEU A 299 -7.27 -9.65 17.77
C LEU A 299 -6.39 -8.89 16.77
N VAL A 300 -5.14 -8.54 17.11
CA VAL A 300 -4.26 -7.80 16.18
C VAL A 300 -3.90 -8.66 14.97
N LEU A 301 -3.52 -9.92 15.15
CA LEU A 301 -3.24 -10.83 14.04
C LEU A 301 -4.50 -11.17 13.23
N LEU A 302 -5.64 -11.33 13.91
CA LEU A 302 -6.92 -11.58 13.26
C LEU A 302 -7.36 -10.38 12.41
N VAL A 303 -7.25 -9.16 12.95
CA VAL A 303 -7.55 -7.92 12.23
C VAL A 303 -6.63 -7.81 11.02
N LEU A 304 -5.33 -8.04 11.16
CA LEU A 304 -4.39 -8.02 10.02
C LEU A 304 -4.75 -9.05 8.94
N ALA A 305 -5.14 -10.27 9.34
CA ALA A 305 -5.50 -11.34 8.41
C ALA A 305 -6.81 -11.06 7.65
N VAL A 306 -7.77 -10.37 8.27
CA VAL A 306 -9.09 -10.08 7.67
C VAL A 306 -9.08 -8.75 6.91
N THR A 307 -8.33 -7.74 7.38
CA THR A 307 -8.36 -6.38 6.80
C THR A 307 -8.00 -6.37 5.32
N LEU A 308 -6.97 -7.11 4.90
CA LEU A 308 -6.51 -7.08 3.52
C LEU A 308 -7.53 -7.73 2.55
N PRO A 309 -8.03 -8.97 2.79
CA PRO A 309 -9.10 -9.54 1.98
C PRO A 309 -10.37 -8.68 1.96
N SER A 310 -10.74 -8.09 3.10
CA SER A 310 -11.92 -7.20 3.16
C SER A 310 -11.72 -5.92 2.34
N LEU A 311 -10.51 -5.35 2.34
CA LEU A 311 -10.18 -4.20 1.50
C LEU A 311 -10.28 -4.54 0.02
N MET A 312 -9.67 -5.66 -0.41
CA MET A 312 -9.75 -6.12 -1.80
C MET A 312 -11.19 -6.36 -2.26
N ALA A 313 -12.01 -7.00 -1.41
CA ALA A 313 -13.42 -7.22 -1.70
C ALA A 313 -14.22 -5.91 -1.76
N ALA A 314 -13.92 -4.95 -0.88
CA ALA A 314 -14.55 -3.64 -0.90
C ALA A 314 -14.19 -2.86 -2.16
N GLU A 315 -12.92 -2.88 -2.58
CA GLU A 315 -12.45 -2.24 -3.81
C GLU A 315 -13.15 -2.82 -5.05
N SER A 316 -13.19 -4.15 -5.17
CA SER A 316 -13.88 -4.85 -6.26
C SER A 316 -15.38 -4.52 -6.31
N ALA A 317 -16.03 -4.38 -5.13
CA ALA A 317 -17.43 -4.00 -5.06
C ALA A 317 -17.71 -2.52 -5.38
N SER A 318 -16.67 -1.67 -5.36
CA SER A 318 -16.76 -0.23 -5.60
C SER A 318 -16.22 0.21 -6.96
N SER A 319 -15.82 -0.71 -7.83
CA SER A 319 -15.27 -0.38 -9.15
C SER A 319 -16.29 0.41 -9.96
N GLU A 320 -15.99 1.70 -10.17
CA GLU A 320 -16.75 2.61 -11.01
C GLU A 320 -16.27 2.50 -12.47
N GLU A 321 -17.15 2.78 -13.44
CA GLU A 321 -16.74 2.84 -14.84
C GLU A 321 -15.65 3.92 -15.03
N PRO A 322 -14.55 3.62 -15.75
CA PRO A 322 -13.49 4.59 -15.98
C PRO A 322 -14.02 5.84 -16.69
N ASP A 323 -13.56 7.01 -16.24
CA ASP A 323 -13.85 8.28 -16.91
C ASP A 323 -13.34 8.26 -18.36
N LEU A 324 -14.17 8.71 -19.31
CA LEU A 324 -13.76 8.87 -20.70
C LEU A 324 -12.98 10.17 -20.88
N PHE A 325 -11.69 10.05 -21.19
CA PHE A 325 -10.83 11.21 -21.50
C PHE A 325 -10.58 11.35 -23.00
N GLN A 326 -10.61 12.59 -23.50
CA GLN A 326 -10.24 12.91 -24.87
C GLN A 326 -8.85 13.54 -24.91
N VAL A 327 -7.96 13.01 -25.75
CA VAL A 327 -6.64 13.59 -26.04
C VAL A 327 -6.64 14.10 -27.48
N CYS A 328 -6.21 15.34 -27.68
CA CYS A 328 -6.07 15.95 -29.01
C CYS A 328 -4.60 16.30 -29.26
N SER A 329 -4.02 15.72 -30.31
CA SER A 329 -2.65 15.96 -30.75
C SER A 329 -2.66 16.56 -32.15
N VAL A 330 -1.79 17.53 -32.41
CA VAL A 330 -1.66 18.19 -33.71
C VAL A 330 -0.23 18.05 -34.20
N VAL A 331 -0.07 17.66 -35.48
CA VAL A 331 1.21 17.61 -36.17
C VAL A 331 1.07 18.40 -37.47
N GLU A 332 1.91 19.42 -37.65
CA GLU A 332 1.96 20.22 -38.88
C GLU A 332 2.92 19.59 -39.89
N ILE A 333 2.44 19.36 -41.12
CA ILE A 333 3.20 18.73 -42.20
C ILE A 333 3.19 19.67 -43.42
N ASP A 334 4.37 20.07 -43.87
CA ASP A 334 4.54 20.91 -45.07
C ASP A 334 4.40 20.07 -46.35
N ALA A 335 3.17 19.63 -46.65
CA ALA A 335 2.82 18.87 -47.85
C ALA A 335 1.34 19.06 -48.23
N PRO A 336 0.97 18.90 -49.52
CA PRO A 336 -0.43 18.93 -49.94
C PRO A 336 -1.28 17.84 -49.25
N PRO A 337 -2.56 18.13 -48.89
CA PRO A 337 -3.43 17.18 -48.19
C PRO A 337 -3.56 15.82 -48.88
N ASP A 338 -3.67 15.78 -50.21
CA ASP A 338 -3.80 14.53 -50.98
C ASP A 338 -2.58 13.61 -50.82
N ARG A 339 -1.39 14.17 -50.60
CA ARG A 339 -0.16 13.40 -50.40
C ARG A 339 -0.12 12.82 -48.98
N VAL A 340 -0.55 13.60 -47.99
CA VAL A 340 -0.63 13.18 -46.59
C VAL A 340 -1.72 12.12 -46.41
N TRP A 341 -2.90 12.32 -47.02
CA TRP A 341 -4.04 11.41 -46.95
C TRP A 341 -3.67 9.97 -47.29
N ARG A 342 -2.89 9.77 -48.35
CA ARG A 342 -2.42 8.43 -48.77
C ARG A 342 -1.65 7.70 -47.66
N GLN A 343 -0.87 8.41 -46.84
CA GLN A 343 -0.11 7.84 -45.72
C GLN A 343 -0.95 7.70 -44.44
N VAL A 344 -1.99 8.52 -44.28
CA VAL A 344 -2.95 8.44 -43.17
C VAL A 344 -3.81 7.18 -43.27
N VAL A 345 -4.22 6.83 -44.50
CA VAL A 345 -5.05 5.65 -44.79
C VAL A 345 -4.25 4.35 -44.65
N SER A 346 -3.06 4.28 -45.25
CA SER A 346 -2.17 3.13 -45.15
C SER A 346 -0.71 3.56 -45.27
N PHE A 347 0.18 2.85 -44.59
CA PHE A 347 1.62 3.09 -44.70
C PHE A 347 2.37 1.76 -44.83
N PRO A 348 3.46 1.73 -45.62
CA PRO A 348 4.25 0.53 -45.85
C PRO A 348 5.00 0.11 -44.57
N GLU A 349 5.69 -1.01 -44.65
CA GLU A 349 6.53 -1.49 -43.55
C GLU A 349 7.57 -0.43 -43.13
N LEU A 350 7.51 -0.06 -41.86
CA LEU A 350 8.43 0.86 -41.21
C LEU A 350 9.72 0.12 -40.84
N PRO A 351 10.88 0.81 -40.85
CA PRO A 351 12.10 0.22 -40.32
C PRO A 351 11.93 -0.12 -38.84
N GLU A 352 12.63 -1.16 -38.39
CA GLU A 352 12.65 -1.49 -36.96
C GLU A 352 13.17 -0.30 -36.15
N PRO A 353 12.50 0.06 -35.05
CA PRO A 353 12.91 1.20 -34.27
C PRO A 353 14.18 0.91 -33.46
N ASP A 354 15.08 1.89 -33.41
CA ASP A 354 16.38 1.75 -32.73
C ASP A 354 16.28 1.92 -31.20
N ASP A 355 15.16 2.46 -30.69
CA ASP A 355 14.98 2.76 -29.28
C ASP A 355 15.00 1.51 -28.39
N TRP A 356 15.73 1.61 -27.28
CA TRP A 356 15.92 0.49 -26.35
C TRP A 356 14.61 -0.02 -25.73
N VAL A 357 13.59 0.83 -25.62
CA VAL A 357 12.28 0.48 -25.05
C VAL A 357 11.58 -0.61 -25.87
N PHE A 358 11.70 -0.58 -27.21
CA PHE A 358 11.07 -1.60 -28.04
C PHE A 358 11.76 -2.96 -27.92
N ARG A 359 13.02 -2.99 -27.47
CA ARG A 359 13.75 -4.22 -27.14
C ARG A 359 13.27 -4.85 -25.83
N THR A 360 12.51 -4.12 -25.00
CA THR A 360 11.90 -4.69 -23.80
C THR A 360 10.63 -5.47 -24.12
N GLY A 361 10.12 -5.46 -25.35
CA GLY A 361 8.90 -6.17 -25.73
C GLY A 361 7.66 -5.29 -25.81
N VAL A 362 7.79 -3.98 -25.59
CA VAL A 362 6.71 -3.00 -25.84
C VAL A 362 6.31 -3.03 -27.31
N ALA A 363 5.01 -3.06 -27.58
CA ALA A 363 4.48 -3.09 -28.93
C ALA A 363 4.82 -1.80 -29.70
N TYR A 364 5.19 -1.94 -30.97
CA TYR A 364 5.45 -0.81 -31.87
C TYR A 364 4.83 -1.03 -33.24
N PRO A 365 4.43 0.04 -33.94
CA PRO A 365 3.81 -0.07 -35.25
C PRO A 365 4.80 -0.56 -36.30
N VAL A 366 4.36 -1.49 -37.15
CA VAL A 366 5.14 -2.08 -38.25
C VAL A 366 4.60 -1.61 -39.59
N ARG A 367 3.27 -1.68 -39.80
CA ARG A 367 2.61 -1.25 -41.05
C ARG A 367 1.12 -1.02 -40.82
N ALA A 368 0.45 -0.34 -41.74
CA ALA A 368 -1.01 -0.26 -41.76
C ALA A 368 -1.57 -0.65 -43.13
N GLU A 369 -2.53 -1.57 -43.11
CA GLU A 369 -3.22 -2.08 -44.28
C GLU A 369 -4.69 -1.69 -44.22
N ILE A 370 -5.33 -1.55 -45.38
CA ILE A 370 -6.77 -1.29 -45.46
C ILE A 370 -7.46 -2.22 -46.44
N HIS A 371 -8.57 -2.79 -45.98
CA HIS A 371 -9.41 -3.69 -46.75
C HIS A 371 -10.76 -3.02 -47.02
N GLY A 372 -11.02 -2.70 -48.28
CA GLY A 372 -12.22 -1.97 -48.71
C GLY A 372 -11.97 -0.47 -48.89
N GLN A 373 -13.06 0.27 -49.15
CA GLN A 373 -13.05 1.73 -49.30
C GLN A 373 -14.32 2.33 -48.70
N GLY A 374 -14.21 3.54 -48.15
CA GLY A 374 -15.34 4.26 -47.55
C GLY A 374 -15.67 3.83 -46.12
N ALA A 375 -16.79 4.32 -45.60
CA ALA A 375 -17.30 3.92 -44.30
C ALA A 375 -17.63 2.42 -44.28
N GLY A 376 -17.23 1.72 -43.21
CA GLY A 376 -17.32 0.26 -43.10
C GLY A 376 -16.12 -0.50 -43.65
N ALA A 377 -15.13 0.17 -44.26
CA ALA A 377 -13.83 -0.45 -44.55
C ALA A 377 -13.13 -0.84 -43.24
N GLU A 378 -12.26 -1.86 -43.30
CA GLU A 378 -11.49 -2.31 -42.15
C GLU A 378 -10.03 -1.90 -42.32
N ARG A 379 -9.53 -1.10 -41.38
CA ARG A 379 -8.10 -0.80 -41.27
C ARG A 379 -7.47 -1.78 -40.28
N ARG A 380 -6.33 -2.36 -40.68
CA ARG A 380 -5.50 -3.22 -39.83
C ARG A 380 -4.17 -2.53 -39.57
N CYS A 381 -3.99 -2.04 -38.35
CA CYS A 381 -2.73 -1.47 -37.91
C CYS A 381 -1.88 -2.56 -37.26
N VAL A 382 -0.85 -3.03 -37.95
CA VAL A 382 -0.01 -4.17 -37.51
C VAL A 382 1.12 -3.66 -36.64
N PHE A 383 1.19 -4.19 -35.42
CA PHE A 383 2.24 -3.98 -34.44
C PHE A 383 3.09 -5.25 -34.27
N SER A 384 4.23 -5.13 -33.59
CA SER A 384 5.12 -6.25 -33.29
C SER A 384 4.47 -7.38 -32.47
N THR A 385 3.36 -7.11 -31.77
CA THR A 385 2.62 -8.07 -30.95
C THR A 385 1.35 -8.61 -31.61
N GLY A 386 0.86 -7.97 -32.69
CA GLY A 386 -0.40 -8.33 -33.36
C GLY A 386 -1.01 -7.13 -34.07
N ALA A 387 -2.23 -7.25 -34.57
CA ALA A 387 -2.89 -6.17 -35.30
C ALA A 387 -4.05 -5.57 -34.47
N PHE A 388 -4.16 -4.24 -34.51
CA PHE A 388 -5.42 -3.57 -34.19
C PHE A 388 -6.39 -3.74 -35.35
N VAL A 389 -7.64 -4.02 -35.04
CA VAL A 389 -8.75 -4.05 -36.00
C VAL A 389 -9.56 -2.78 -35.81
N GLU A 390 -9.54 -1.93 -36.82
CA GLU A 390 -10.06 -0.56 -36.77
C GLU A 390 -11.12 -0.34 -37.86
N PRO A 391 -12.40 -0.68 -37.61
CA PRO A 391 -13.47 -0.36 -38.54
C PRO A 391 -13.62 1.15 -38.75
N ILE A 392 -13.68 1.58 -40.00
CA ILE A 392 -13.84 2.99 -40.35
C ILE A 392 -15.30 3.43 -40.19
N ASP A 393 -15.53 4.43 -39.34
CA ASP A 393 -16.84 5.03 -39.10
C ASP A 393 -17.11 6.22 -40.04
N VAL A 394 -16.07 7.03 -40.33
CA VAL A 394 -16.16 8.20 -41.21
C VAL A 394 -15.02 8.19 -42.21
N TRP A 395 -15.37 8.35 -43.49
CA TRP A 395 -14.45 8.52 -44.61
C TRP A 395 -14.82 9.78 -45.38
N ASP A 396 -14.12 10.89 -45.10
CA ASP A 396 -14.27 12.17 -45.80
C ASP A 396 -12.91 12.57 -46.37
N GLU A 397 -12.61 12.06 -47.56
CA GLU A 397 -11.32 12.24 -48.22
C GLU A 397 -11.20 13.66 -48.83
N PRO A 398 -10.08 14.39 -48.61
CA PRO A 398 -8.88 14.07 -47.82
C PRO A 398 -8.84 14.69 -46.41
N HIS A 399 -9.98 15.01 -45.80
CA HIS A 399 -10.08 15.86 -44.61
C HIS A 399 -10.21 15.10 -43.28
N ARG A 400 -10.96 13.99 -43.25
CA ARG A 400 -11.28 13.29 -42.00
C ARG A 400 -11.43 11.78 -42.19
N LEU A 401 -10.63 11.05 -41.42
CA LEU A 401 -10.79 9.62 -41.20
C LEU A 401 -11.09 9.40 -39.72
N ALA A 402 -12.21 8.75 -39.39
CA ALA A 402 -12.54 8.37 -38.03
C ALA A 402 -12.82 6.87 -37.96
N PHE A 403 -12.30 6.23 -36.93
CA PHE A 403 -12.43 4.80 -36.70
C PHE A 403 -12.57 4.53 -35.21
N ARG A 404 -13.08 3.34 -34.91
CA ARG A 404 -13.11 2.77 -33.56
C ARG A 404 -12.19 1.57 -33.49
N VAL A 405 -11.67 1.25 -32.31
CA VAL A 405 -10.87 0.04 -32.10
C VAL A 405 -11.84 -1.09 -31.72
N ALA A 406 -11.99 -2.07 -32.61
CA ALA A 406 -12.83 -3.25 -32.37
C ALA A 406 -12.04 -4.37 -31.68
N GLU A 407 -10.76 -4.49 -31.99
CA GLU A 407 -9.84 -5.48 -31.42
C GLU A 407 -8.46 -4.85 -31.27
N GLN A 408 -7.77 -5.16 -30.16
CA GLN A 408 -6.43 -4.68 -29.88
C GLN A 408 -5.50 -5.85 -29.53
N PRO A 409 -4.24 -5.83 -30.00
CA PRO A 409 -3.25 -6.80 -29.58
C PRO A 409 -2.75 -6.48 -28.17
N GLU A 410 -1.95 -7.39 -27.61
CA GLU A 410 -1.26 -7.10 -26.34
C GLU A 410 -0.34 -5.88 -26.48
N PRO A 411 -0.37 -4.96 -25.51
CA PRO A 411 0.47 -3.76 -25.54
C PRO A 411 1.96 -4.09 -25.39
N MET A 412 2.30 -5.28 -24.90
CA MET A 412 3.68 -5.75 -24.80
C MET A 412 3.77 -7.27 -24.66
N ARG A 413 4.93 -7.83 -24.99
CA ARG A 413 5.29 -9.22 -24.68
C ARG A 413 6.20 -9.29 -23.47
N GLU A 414 5.75 -10.03 -22.46
CA GLU A 414 6.48 -10.21 -21.21
C GLU A 414 7.73 -11.09 -21.35
N TRP A 415 8.70 -10.85 -20.47
CA TRP A 415 9.85 -11.74 -20.31
C TRP A 415 9.50 -12.88 -19.35
N SER A 416 9.18 -14.03 -19.93
CA SER A 416 8.82 -15.24 -19.20
C SER A 416 9.29 -16.49 -19.94
N PRO A 417 9.66 -17.57 -19.23
CA PRO A 417 9.89 -18.88 -19.86
C PRO A 417 8.60 -19.52 -20.42
N TYR A 418 7.44 -18.97 -20.07
CA TYR A 418 6.12 -19.42 -20.54
C TYR A 418 5.47 -18.36 -21.42
N THR A 419 4.60 -18.79 -22.34
CA THR A 419 3.66 -17.87 -23.01
C THR A 419 2.59 -17.48 -22.01
N ILE A 420 2.65 -16.24 -21.52
CA ILE A 420 1.73 -15.70 -20.52
C ILE A 420 0.99 -14.49 -21.08
N HIS A 421 -0.24 -14.32 -20.63
CA HIS A 421 -1.09 -13.19 -20.96
C HIS A 421 -1.64 -12.61 -19.65
N PRO A 422 -0.84 -11.81 -18.91
CA PRO A 422 -1.26 -11.25 -17.64
C PRO A 422 -2.55 -10.45 -17.81
N PRO A 423 -3.56 -10.64 -16.93
CA PRO A 423 -4.86 -10.00 -17.09
C PRO A 423 -4.79 -8.48 -17.23
N HIS A 424 -3.91 -7.80 -16.48
CA HIS A 424 -3.77 -6.34 -16.54
C HIS A 424 -3.38 -5.79 -17.93
N LEU A 425 -2.91 -6.62 -18.87
CA LEU A 425 -2.65 -6.21 -20.25
C LEU A 425 -3.93 -6.09 -21.11
N HIS A 426 -5.09 -6.48 -20.58
CA HIS A 426 -6.39 -6.53 -21.28
C HIS A 426 -7.41 -5.48 -20.80
N GLY A 427 -6.97 -4.35 -20.22
CA GLY A 427 -7.83 -3.20 -19.94
C GLY A 427 -8.61 -3.29 -18.64
N TYR A 428 -7.86 -3.25 -17.52
CA TYR A 428 -8.38 -3.16 -16.15
C TYR A 428 -8.28 -1.75 -15.59
#